data_AF-W4G190-F1
#
_entry.id   AF-W4G190-F1
#
_cell.length_a   1.000
_cell.length_b   1.000
_cell.length_c   1.000
_cell.angle_alpha   90.00
_cell.angle_beta   90.00
_cell.angle_gamma   90.00
#
_symmetry.space_group_name_H-M   'P 1'
#
loop_
_entity.id
_entity.type
_entity.pdbx_description
1 polymer ?
#
loop_
_entity_poly.entity_id
_entity_poly.type
_entity_poly.pdbx_seq_one_letter_code
_entity_poly.pdbx_strand_id
1 'polypeptide(L)'
;MRQQQHSILMIKTAYLAGYNVVSAVGWAYILWHLCSLLYDDADVVLSSAKLWSRIAIPLEYLQTMALLEVVHALVGVVRSPVGSALMQVSSRLFVLWVVLVLCPSSRYHWGFLLTIGSWSMVEVPRYAFYALSVIGWASSLHMSYMMMFSCCVAGIGAGLAVLLALSFVLDLVHHRARG
;
A
#
# COMPACT_ATOMS: atom_id res chain seq x y z
N MET A 1 2.44 39.39 9.00
CA MET A 1 2.66 38.50 7.82
C MET A 1 3.64 37.36 8.11
N ARG A 2 4.91 37.59 8.50
CA ARG A 2 5.88 36.50 8.81
C ARG A 2 5.49 35.55 9.95
N GLN A 3 4.85 36.04 11.02
CA GLN A 3 4.39 35.18 12.12
C GLN A 3 3.24 34.24 11.73
N GLN A 4 2.26 34.72 10.95
CA GLN A 4 1.19 33.87 10.41
C GLN A 4 1.75 32.76 9.49
N GLN A 5 2.74 33.08 8.66
CA GLN A 5 3.42 32.11 7.80
C GLN A 5 4.07 30.98 8.62
N HIS A 6 4.71 31.31 9.75
CA HIS A 6 5.32 30.34 10.65
C HIS A 6 4.27 29.44 11.33
N SER A 7 3.17 30.02 11.84
CA SER A 7 2.09 29.23 12.45
C SER A 7 1.46 28.26 11.45
N ILE A 8 1.19 28.70 10.22
CA ILE A 8 0.66 27.85 9.14
C ILE A 8 1.64 26.72 8.80
N LEU A 9 2.93 27.03 8.74
CA LEU A 9 3.96 26.03 8.46
C LEU A 9 4.02 24.96 9.57
N MET A 10 3.96 25.36 10.85
CA MET A 10 4.00 24.41 11.97
C MET A 10 2.77 23.48 11.99
N ILE A 11 1.58 24.00 11.72
CA ILE A 11 0.35 23.20 11.65
C ILE A 11 0.44 22.18 10.50
N LYS A 12 0.91 22.60 9.33
CA LYS A 12 1.10 21.72 8.17
C LYS A 12 2.11 20.61 8.46
N THR A 13 3.25 20.95 9.07
CA THR A 13 4.29 19.99 9.45
C THR A 13 3.75 18.97 10.46
N ALA A 14 3.02 19.42 11.48
CA ALA A 14 2.43 18.53 12.49
C ALA A 14 1.37 17.58 11.88
N TYR A 15 0.51 18.09 10.99
CA TYR A 15 -0.48 17.29 10.27
C TYR A 15 0.18 16.22 9.39
N LEU A 16 1.18 16.60 8.58
CA LEU A 16 1.92 15.67 7.72
C LEU A 16 2.69 14.62 8.53
N ALA A 17 3.30 15.01 9.64
CA ALA A 17 3.98 14.07 10.53
C ALA A 17 2.99 13.05 11.12
N GLY A 18 1.85 13.52 11.65
CA GLY A 18 0.81 12.66 12.20
C GLY A 18 0.24 11.69 11.16
N TYR A 19 -0.09 12.19 9.97
CA TYR A 19 -0.57 11.36 8.87
C TYR A 19 0.43 10.23 8.52
N ASN A 20 1.71 10.56 8.34
CA ASN A 20 2.73 9.58 7.99
C ASN A 20 2.97 8.56 9.12
N VAL A 21 2.94 8.98 10.39
CA VAL A 21 3.09 8.05 11.52
C VAL A 21 1.90 7.07 11.59
N VAL A 22 0.66 7.56 11.45
CA VAL A 22 -0.53 6.71 11.46
C VAL A 22 -0.47 5.69 10.31
N SER A 23 -0.09 6.12 9.11
CA SER A 23 0.07 5.23 7.96
C SER A 23 1.18 4.21 8.18
N ALA A 24 2.33 4.60 8.75
CA ALA A 24 3.42 3.66 9.08
C ALA A 24 2.97 2.58 10.07
N VAL A 25 2.27 2.98 11.13
CA VAL A 25 1.74 2.05 12.14
C VAL A 25 0.68 1.13 11.54
N GLY A 26 -0.21 1.65 10.70
CA GLY A 26 -1.23 0.83 10.03
C GLY A 26 -0.63 -0.23 9.12
N TRP A 27 0.38 0.12 8.31
CA TRP A 27 1.06 -0.86 7.46
C TRP A 27 1.91 -1.85 8.29
N ALA A 28 2.50 -1.41 9.40
CA ALA A 28 3.23 -2.29 10.30
C ALA A 28 2.30 -3.30 11.00
N TYR A 29 1.08 -2.89 11.33
CA TYR A 29 0.03 -3.76 11.86
C TYR A 29 -0.35 -4.86 10.86
N ILE A 30 -0.53 -4.51 9.58
CA ILE A 30 -0.79 -5.50 8.52
C ILE A 30 0.39 -6.46 8.37
N LEU A 31 1.62 -5.94 8.34
CA LEU A 31 2.83 -6.76 8.23
C LEU A 31 2.98 -7.72 9.40
N TRP A 32 2.76 -7.25 10.63
CA TRP A 32 2.79 -8.09 11.83
C TRP A 32 1.80 -9.24 11.73
N HIS A 33 0.55 -8.96 11.33
CA HIS A 33 -0.46 -9.99 11.17
C HIS A 33 -0.10 -11.00 10.09
N LEU A 34 0.47 -10.57 8.97
CA LEU A 34 1.00 -11.47 7.94
C LEU A 34 2.12 -12.37 8.51
N CYS A 35 3.11 -11.80 9.19
CA CYS A 35 4.23 -12.55 9.77
C CYS A 35 3.78 -13.54 10.85
N SER A 36 2.90 -13.14 11.76
CA SER A 36 2.36 -14.03 12.80
C SER A 36 1.68 -15.26 12.21
N LEU A 37 0.94 -15.05 11.13
CA LEU A 37 0.17 -16.10 10.48
C LEU A 37 1.04 -17.02 9.61
N LEU A 38 2.11 -16.49 9.00
CA LEU A 38 3.12 -17.32 8.33
C LEU A 38 3.97 -18.14 9.30
N TYR A 39 4.08 -17.71 10.55
CA TYR A 39 4.81 -18.44 11.59
C TYR A 39 3.95 -19.55 12.23
N ASP A 40 2.67 -19.28 12.47
CA ASP A 40 1.77 -20.20 13.19
C ASP A 40 1.10 -21.27 12.31
N ASP A 41 0.75 -20.96 11.06
CA ASP A 41 -0.03 -21.84 10.20
C ASP A 41 0.82 -22.34 9.01
N ALA A 42 0.99 -23.66 8.88
CA ALA A 42 1.69 -24.28 7.74
C ALA A 42 0.85 -24.31 6.44
N ASP A 43 -0.48 -24.21 6.55
CA ASP A 43 -1.41 -24.28 5.41
C ASP A 43 -1.74 -22.89 4.84
N VAL A 44 -1.08 -22.57 3.72
CA VAL A 44 -1.15 -21.27 3.01
C VAL A 44 -2.58 -20.84 2.64
N VAL A 45 -3.46 -21.80 2.33
CA VAL A 45 -4.85 -21.53 1.90
C VAL A 45 -5.75 -21.13 3.08
N LEU A 46 -5.61 -21.79 4.23
CA LEU A 46 -6.39 -21.43 5.43
C LEU A 46 -5.88 -20.12 6.03
N SER A 47 -4.56 -19.95 6.02
CA SER A 47 -3.83 -18.74 6.36
C SER A 47 -4.36 -17.51 5.63
N SER A 48 -4.51 -17.57 4.31
CA SER A 48 -4.94 -16.42 3.52
C SER A 48 -6.37 -15.94 3.83
N ALA A 49 -7.29 -16.87 4.09
CA ALA A 49 -8.66 -16.54 4.50
C ALA A 49 -8.72 -15.88 5.90
N LYS A 50 -7.99 -16.43 6.87
CA LYS A 50 -7.87 -15.86 8.21
C LYS A 50 -7.25 -14.47 8.15
N LEU A 51 -6.22 -14.28 7.33
CA LEU A 51 -5.56 -12.99 7.17
C LEU A 51 -6.55 -11.94 6.67
N TRP A 52 -7.26 -12.21 5.57
CA TRP A 52 -8.24 -11.28 5.00
C TRP A 52 -9.27 -10.82 6.03
N SER A 53 -9.80 -11.74 6.85
CA SER A 53 -10.79 -11.41 7.88
C SER A 53 -10.29 -10.38 8.91
N ARG A 54 -8.98 -10.34 9.16
CA ARG A 54 -8.34 -9.41 10.11
C ARG A 54 -7.87 -8.12 9.44
N ILE A 55 -7.37 -8.20 8.20
CA ILE A 55 -6.72 -7.06 7.54
C ILE A 55 -7.60 -6.32 6.54
N ALA A 56 -8.78 -6.83 6.15
CA ALA A 56 -9.60 -6.22 5.10
C ALA A 56 -9.92 -4.74 5.40
N ILE A 57 -10.46 -4.47 6.59
CA ILE A 57 -10.81 -3.12 7.02
C ILE A 57 -9.57 -2.19 7.06
N PRO A 58 -8.48 -2.50 7.79
CA PRO A 58 -7.32 -1.61 7.82
C PRO A 58 -6.66 -1.45 6.45
N LEU A 59 -6.64 -2.48 5.60
CA LEU A 59 -6.09 -2.41 4.25
C LEU A 59 -6.91 -1.46 3.36
N GLU A 60 -8.24 -1.53 3.41
CA GLU A 60 -9.13 -0.63 2.68
C GLU A 60 -8.93 0.83 3.11
N TYR A 61 -8.85 1.09 4.41
CA TYR A 61 -8.59 2.43 4.92
C TYR A 61 -7.20 2.95 4.53
N LEU A 62 -6.14 2.16 4.67
CA LEU A 62 -4.78 2.58 4.33
C LEU A 62 -4.62 2.86 2.83
N GLN A 63 -5.22 2.03 1.99
CA GLN A 63 -5.15 2.19 0.53
C GLN A 63 -5.98 3.38 0.04
N THR A 64 -7.15 3.63 0.63
CA THR A 64 -7.96 4.81 0.31
C THR A 64 -7.31 6.09 0.85
N MET A 65 -6.66 6.05 2.02
CA MET A 65 -5.87 7.18 2.52
C MET A 65 -4.72 7.56 1.58
N ALA A 66 -4.14 6.62 0.84
CA ALA A 66 -3.13 6.94 -0.17
C ALA A 66 -3.65 7.87 -1.30
N LEU A 67 -4.97 8.00 -1.50
CA LEU A 67 -5.53 9.03 -2.38
C LEU A 67 -5.36 10.44 -1.82
N LEU A 68 -5.37 10.59 -0.49
CA LEU A 68 -5.12 11.89 0.14
C LEU A 68 -3.72 12.40 -0.17
N GLU A 69 -2.73 11.52 -0.35
CA GLU A 69 -1.39 11.92 -0.82
C GLU A 69 -1.42 12.49 -2.23
N VAL A 70 -2.22 11.91 -3.12
CA VAL A 70 -2.43 12.44 -4.47
C VAL A 70 -3.08 13.83 -4.39
N VAL A 71 -4.06 14.00 -3.49
CA VAL A 71 -4.71 15.29 -3.24
C VAL A 71 -3.70 16.31 -2.68
N HIS A 72 -2.84 15.91 -1.73
CA HIS A 72 -1.79 16.79 -1.20
C HIS A 72 -0.79 17.20 -2.28
N ALA A 73 -0.44 16.29 -3.20
CA ALA A 73 0.41 16.59 -4.34
C ALA A 73 -0.29 17.52 -5.36
N LEU A 74 -1.59 17.30 -5.63
CA LEU A 74 -2.42 18.13 -6.53
C LEU A 74 -2.57 19.57 -6.02
N VAL A 75 -2.79 19.74 -4.71
CA VAL A 75 -2.94 21.05 -4.07
C VAL A 75 -1.58 21.76 -3.91
N GLY A 76 -0.47 21.13 -4.30
CA GLY A 76 0.88 21.71 -4.20
C GLY A 76 1.42 21.75 -2.76
N VAL A 77 0.83 20.96 -1.85
CA VAL A 77 1.31 20.83 -0.47
C VAL A 77 2.68 20.15 -0.43
N VAL A 78 2.94 19.23 -1.37
CA VAL A 78 4.20 18.49 -1.53
C VAL A 78 4.68 18.55 -2.98
N ARG A 79 5.98 18.80 -3.21
CA ARG A 79 6.60 18.76 -4.55
C ARG A 79 6.80 17.31 -4.98
N SER A 80 5.78 16.69 -5.58
CA SER A 80 5.90 15.37 -6.20
C SER A 80 5.26 15.38 -7.58
N PRO A 81 5.81 14.65 -8.58
CA PRO A 81 5.17 14.48 -9.88
C PRO A 81 3.83 13.74 -9.71
N VAL A 82 2.76 14.53 -9.70
CA VAL A 82 1.38 14.09 -9.43
C VAL A 82 0.95 12.93 -10.34
N GLY A 83 1.32 12.98 -11.63
CA GLY A 83 0.91 11.98 -12.61
C GLY A 83 1.43 10.57 -12.29
N SER A 84 2.69 10.44 -11.87
CA SER A 84 3.25 9.14 -11.49
C SER A 84 2.69 8.62 -10.16
N ALA A 85 2.44 9.50 -9.20
CA ALA A 85 1.85 9.11 -7.91
C ALA A 85 0.40 8.64 -8.09
N LEU A 86 -0.39 9.34 -8.90
CA LEU A 86 -1.76 8.96 -9.24
C LEU A 86 -1.80 7.57 -9.88
N MET A 87 -0.97 7.33 -10.90
CA MET A 87 -0.93 6.04 -11.61
C MET A 87 -0.51 4.88 -10.69
N GLN A 88 0.42 5.12 -9.76
CA GLN A 88 0.87 4.12 -8.80
C GLN A 88 -0.20 3.79 -7.76
N VAL A 89 -0.95 4.78 -7.28
CA VAL A 89 -2.04 4.57 -6.31
C VAL A 89 -3.25 3.94 -7.00
N SER A 90 -3.61 4.39 -8.20
CA SER A 90 -4.75 3.85 -8.95
C SER A 90 -4.57 2.37 -9.30
N SER A 91 -3.36 1.94 -9.66
CA SER A 91 -3.05 0.54 -9.91
C SER A 91 -3.31 -0.35 -8.69
N ARG A 92 -2.92 0.13 -7.50
CA ARG A 92 -3.12 -0.61 -6.24
C ARG A 92 -4.58 -0.64 -5.81
N LEU A 93 -5.29 0.47 -5.98
CA LEU A 93 -6.73 0.52 -5.71
C LEU A 93 -7.50 -0.39 -6.65
N PHE A 94 -7.10 -0.50 -7.91
CA PHE A 94 -7.70 -1.45 -8.84
C PHE A 94 -7.52 -2.89 -8.33
N VAL A 95 -6.31 -3.28 -7.91
CA VAL A 95 -6.09 -4.62 -7.35
C VAL A 95 -6.93 -4.85 -6.08
N LEU A 96 -6.98 -3.88 -5.17
CA LEU A 96 -7.78 -4.02 -3.96
C LEU A 96 -9.27 -4.17 -4.26
N TRP A 97 -9.87 -3.19 -4.95
CA TRP A 97 -11.31 -3.14 -5.13
C TRP A 97 -11.80 -4.12 -6.21
N VAL A 98 -11.09 -4.22 -7.33
CA VAL A 98 -11.54 -5.05 -8.46
C VAL A 98 -11.13 -6.51 -8.31
N VAL A 99 -9.91 -6.79 -7.83
CA VAL A 99 -9.46 -8.18 -7.68
C VAL A 99 -9.88 -8.71 -6.31
N LEU A 100 -9.43 -8.07 -5.23
CA LEU A 100 -9.63 -8.65 -3.89
C LEU A 100 -11.07 -8.49 -3.39
N VAL A 101 -11.74 -7.35 -3.58
CA VAL A 101 -13.11 -7.14 -3.07
C VAL A 101 -14.15 -7.82 -3.96
N LEU A 102 -14.15 -7.59 -5.28
CA LEU A 102 -15.15 -8.19 -6.19
C LEU A 102 -14.97 -9.71 -6.40
N CYS A 103 -13.76 -10.25 -6.23
CA CYS A 103 -13.51 -11.70 -6.37
C CYS A 103 -13.01 -12.31 -5.05
N PRO A 104 -13.90 -12.84 -4.19
CA PRO A 104 -13.48 -13.49 -2.94
C PRO A 104 -12.54 -14.69 -3.15
N SER A 105 -12.67 -15.39 -4.27
CA SER A 105 -11.85 -16.56 -4.60
C SER A 105 -10.37 -16.22 -4.79
N SER A 106 -10.03 -15.01 -5.25
CA SER A 106 -8.64 -14.60 -5.45
C SER A 106 -7.86 -14.53 -4.13
N ARG A 107 -8.55 -14.40 -3.00
CA ARG A 107 -7.97 -14.27 -1.65
C ARG A 107 -7.35 -15.57 -1.15
N TYR A 108 -7.77 -16.72 -1.69
CA TYR A 108 -7.27 -18.04 -1.27
C TYR A 108 -5.98 -18.46 -1.97
N HIS A 109 -5.56 -17.71 -2.99
CA HIS A 109 -4.32 -17.99 -3.71
C HIS A 109 -3.10 -17.49 -2.92
N TRP A 110 -2.00 -18.26 -2.98
CA TRP A 110 -0.72 -17.92 -2.36
C TRP A 110 -0.20 -16.52 -2.76
N GLY A 111 -0.50 -16.08 -3.98
CA GLY A 111 -0.05 -14.78 -4.46
C GLY A 111 -0.73 -13.59 -3.76
N PHE A 112 -1.90 -13.77 -3.12
CA PHE A 112 -2.48 -12.74 -2.26
C PHE A 112 -1.54 -12.40 -1.10
N LEU A 113 -0.97 -13.39 -0.42
CA LEU A 113 -0.05 -13.19 0.70
C LEU A 113 1.22 -12.45 0.25
N LEU A 114 1.74 -12.79 -0.92
CA LEU A 114 2.91 -12.12 -1.49
C LEU A 114 2.60 -10.67 -1.88
N THR A 115 1.43 -10.39 -2.44
CA THR A 115 1.02 -9.01 -2.75
C THR A 115 0.93 -8.16 -1.49
N ILE A 116 0.26 -8.67 -0.44
CA ILE A 116 0.13 -7.95 0.84
C ILE A 116 1.49 -7.79 1.54
N GLY A 117 2.33 -8.82 1.52
CA GLY A 117 3.68 -8.77 2.08
C GLY A 117 4.58 -7.77 1.35
N SER A 118 4.58 -7.83 0.02
CA SER A 118 5.31 -6.88 -0.84
C SER A 118 4.89 -5.44 -0.55
N TRP A 119 3.58 -5.16 -0.50
CA TRP A 119 3.07 -3.82 -0.19
C TRP A 119 3.49 -3.36 1.21
N SER A 120 3.30 -4.20 2.22
CA SER A 120 3.57 -3.80 3.60
C SER A 120 5.08 -3.59 3.86
N MET A 121 5.95 -4.41 3.26
CA MET A 121 7.41 -4.23 3.34
C MET A 121 7.90 -2.93 2.70
N VAL A 122 7.19 -2.44 1.69
CA VAL A 122 7.51 -1.17 1.01
C VAL A 122 6.94 0.03 1.77
N GLU A 123 5.70 -0.07 2.22
CA GLU A 123 4.97 1.05 2.79
C GLU A 123 5.45 1.43 4.20
N VAL A 124 5.83 0.46 5.02
CA VAL A 124 6.33 0.74 6.39
C VAL A 124 7.57 1.65 6.37
N PRO A 125 8.67 1.32 5.64
CA PRO A 125 9.82 2.20 5.57
C PRO A 125 9.53 3.54 4.90
N ARG A 126 8.64 3.56 3.89
CA ARG A 126 8.26 4.79 3.16
C ARG A 126 7.64 5.82 4.09
N TYR A 127 6.62 5.41 4.85
CA TYR A 127 5.93 6.29 5.77
C TYR A 127 6.78 6.67 6.98
N ALA A 128 7.58 5.74 7.50
CA ALA A 128 8.56 6.04 8.56
C ALA A 128 9.57 7.10 8.09
N PHE A 129 10.07 6.98 6.86
CA PHE A 129 10.96 7.97 6.27
C PHE A 129 10.28 9.32 6.07
N TYR A 130 9.04 9.36 5.57
CA TYR A 130 8.30 10.61 5.43
C TYR A 130 8.09 11.30 6.78
N ALA A 131 7.75 10.55 7.83
CA ALA A 131 7.66 11.11 9.19
C ALA A 131 9.00 11.72 9.65
N LEU A 132 10.12 11.00 9.47
CA LEU A 132 11.45 11.49 9.84
C LEU A 132 11.94 12.67 8.99
N SER A 133 11.57 12.71 7.71
CA SER A 133 11.92 13.79 6.79
C SER A 133 11.25 15.11 7.17
N VAL A 134 10.02 15.04 7.71
CA VAL A 134 9.28 16.21 8.20
C VAL A 134 9.91 16.78 9.48
N ILE A 135 10.60 15.94 10.27
CA ILE A 135 11.36 16.32 11.48
C ILE A 135 12.76 16.88 11.11
N GLY A 136 13.18 16.77 9.85
CA GLY A 136 14.47 17.27 9.37
C GLY A 136 15.65 16.32 9.62
N TRP A 137 15.38 15.07 10.01
CA TRP A 137 16.41 14.07 10.33
C TRP A 137 16.79 13.18 9.13
N ALA A 138 16.08 13.31 7.99
CA ALA A 138 16.28 12.47 6.83
C ALA A 138 16.92 13.23 5.66
N SER A 139 18.04 12.70 5.13
CA SER A 139 18.77 13.30 4.01
C SER A 139 18.19 12.91 2.65
N SER A 140 18.30 13.81 1.67
CA SER A 140 17.73 13.67 0.32
C SER A 140 18.22 12.43 -0.47
N LEU A 141 19.37 11.86 -0.13
CA LEU A 141 19.94 10.68 -0.80
C LEU A 141 19.24 9.37 -0.40
N HIS A 142 18.76 9.28 0.83
CA HIS A 142 17.97 8.13 1.30
C HIS A 142 16.58 8.08 0.65
N MET A 143 16.01 9.25 0.31
CA MET A 143 14.70 9.36 -0.34
C MET A 143 14.70 8.70 -1.72
N SER A 144 15.75 8.93 -2.51
CA SER A 144 15.88 8.34 -3.85
C SER A 144 16.02 6.81 -3.80
N TYR A 145 16.76 6.28 -2.83
CA TYR A 145 16.97 4.83 -2.68
C TYR A 145 15.70 4.10 -2.22
N MET A 146 14.99 4.67 -1.24
CA MET A 146 13.72 4.12 -0.74
C MET A 146 12.61 4.18 -1.81
N MET A 147 12.59 5.23 -2.64
CA MET A 147 11.64 5.38 -3.74
C MET A 147 11.94 4.41 -4.89
N MET A 148 13.22 4.15 -5.21
CA MET A 148 13.63 3.14 -6.18
C MET A 148 13.26 1.72 -5.71
N PHE A 149 13.52 1.41 -4.44
CA PHE A 149 13.15 0.13 -3.84
C PHE A 149 11.63 -0.07 -3.79
N SER A 150 10.87 0.96 -3.43
CA SER A 150 9.40 0.95 -3.45
C SER A 150 8.84 0.68 -4.84
N CYS A 151 9.39 1.31 -5.89
CA CYS A 151 8.92 1.16 -7.27
C CYS A 151 9.17 -0.26 -7.81
N CYS A 152 10.36 -0.81 -7.56
CA CYS A 152 10.73 -2.16 -8.00
C CYS A 152 9.88 -3.24 -7.32
N VAL A 153 9.67 -3.14 -5.99
CA VAL A 153 8.95 -4.15 -5.22
C VAL A 153 7.42 -4.04 -5.42
N ALA A 154 6.87 -2.83 -5.53
CA ALA A 154 5.46 -2.62 -5.87
C ALA A 154 5.14 -3.10 -7.29
N GLY A 155 6.06 -2.93 -8.25
CA GLY A 155 5.93 -3.46 -9.61
C GLY A 155 5.83 -4.99 -9.65
N ILE A 156 6.65 -5.67 -8.84
CA ILE A 156 6.60 -7.14 -8.71
C ILE A 156 5.28 -7.59 -8.05
N GLY A 157 4.84 -6.90 -6.99
CA GLY A 157 3.57 -7.22 -6.31
C GLY A 157 2.33 -7.02 -7.18
N ALA A 158 2.31 -5.96 -7.99
CA ALA A 158 1.24 -5.68 -8.95
C ALA A 158 1.26 -6.66 -10.14
N GLY A 159 2.44 -6.99 -10.66
CA GLY A 159 2.59 -7.98 -11.73
C GLY A 159 2.10 -9.37 -11.31
N LEU A 160 2.45 -9.82 -10.11
CA LEU A 160 1.94 -11.08 -9.55
C LEU A 160 0.43 -11.05 -9.35
N ALA A 161 -0.14 -9.95 -8.83
CA ALA A 161 -1.59 -9.81 -8.67
C ALA A 161 -2.35 -9.83 -10.01
N VAL A 162 -1.79 -9.21 -11.05
CA VAL A 162 -2.36 -9.26 -12.41
C VAL A 162 -2.26 -10.66 -12.99
N LEU A 163 -1.13 -11.35 -12.83
CA LEU A 163 -0.98 -12.73 -13.29
C LEU A 163 -1.98 -13.67 -12.61
N LEU A 164 -2.25 -13.48 -11.31
CA LEU A 164 -3.30 -14.22 -10.58
C LEU A 164 -4.69 -13.91 -11.13
N ALA A 165 -4.99 -12.64 -11.41
CA ALA A 165 -6.25 -12.24 -12.03
C ALA A 165 -6.39 -12.85 -13.44
N LEU A 166 -5.29 -12.94 -14.19
CA LEU A 166 -5.27 -13.47 -15.55
C LEU A 166 -5.41 -15.00 -15.58
N SER A 167 -4.72 -15.73 -14.69
CA SER A 167 -4.90 -17.17 -14.52
C SER A 167 -6.34 -17.50 -14.12
N PHE A 168 -6.94 -16.69 -13.26
CA PHE A 168 -8.33 -16.85 -12.86
C PHE A 168 -9.32 -16.57 -14.01
N VAL A 169 -9.12 -15.49 -14.77
CA VAL A 169 -9.97 -15.19 -15.94
C VAL A 169 -9.87 -16.30 -16.98
N LEU A 170 -8.67 -16.85 -17.19
CA LEU A 170 -8.46 -17.98 -18.09
C LEU A 170 -9.18 -19.25 -17.59
N ASP A 171 -9.15 -19.55 -16.29
CA ASP A 171 -9.88 -20.67 -15.72
C ASP A 171 -11.41 -20.51 -15.87
N LEU A 172 -11.94 -19.30 -15.64
CA LEU A 172 -13.35 -19.00 -15.85
C LEU A 172 -13.77 -19.14 -17.33
N VAL A 173 -12.95 -18.65 -18.25
CA VAL A 173 -13.18 -18.79 -19.69
C VAL A 173 -13.14 -20.26 -20.10
N HIS A 174 -12.18 -21.03 -19.59
CA HIS A 174 -12.09 -22.46 -19.86
C HIS A 174 -13.22 -23.28 -19.24
N HIS A 175 -13.77 -22.87 -18.10
CA HIS A 175 -14.98 -23.49 -17.55
C HIS A 175 -16.22 -23.14 -18.36
N ARG A 176 -16.34 -21.90 -18.85
CA ARG A 176 -17.45 -21.46 -19.70
C ARG A 176 -17.39 -22.03 -21.12
N ALA A 177 -16.21 -22.40 -21.61
CA ALA A 177 -16.03 -23.04 -22.91
C ALA A 177 -16.22 -24.57 -22.88
N ARG A 178 -16.35 -25.17 -21.70
CA ARG A 178 -16.53 -26.63 -21.49
C ARG A 178 -17.94 -27.03 -21.05
N GLY A 179 -18.86 -26.08 -20.91
CA GLY A 179 -20.30 -26.30 -20.67
C GLY A 179 -21.11 -25.74 -21.81
#